data_AF-A0A7S6MIN8-F1
#
_entry.id   AF-A0A7S6MIN8-F1
#
_cell.length_a   1.000
_cell.length_b   1.000
_cell.length_c   1.000
_cell.angle_alpha   90.00
_cell.angle_beta   90.00
_cell.angle_gamma   90.00
#
_symmetry.space_group_name_H-M   'P 1'
#
loop_
_entity.id
_entity.type
_entity.pdbx_description
1 polymer ?
#
loop_
_entity_poly.entity_id
_entity_poly.type
_entity_poly.pdbx_seq_one_letter_code
_entity_poly.pdbx_strand_id
1 'polypeptide(L)'
;MDKSGIDSILQQLQATSALASGVKKSAGTDEVTGVDFSEKLKVAVDQVNAAQKSADKLSEQFVSDQSNVDLHEVMISLQKANVSFQSMVQVRNKLVTAYQEIMNMQV
;
A
#
# COMPACT_ATOMS: atom_id res chain seq x y z
N MET A 1 52.62 0.10 32.65
CA MET A 1 52.11 0.10 31.26
C MET A 1 50.70 -0.48 31.24
N ASP A 2 49.83 -0.11 32.20
CA ASP A 2 48.68 -0.97 32.59
C ASP A 2 47.35 -0.22 32.71
N LYS A 3 47.24 0.97 32.10
CA LYS A 3 45.99 1.76 32.09
C LYS A 3 45.10 1.44 30.89
N SER A 4 45.72 1.10 29.76
CA SER A 4 45.02 0.81 28.50
C SER A 4 44.19 -0.50 28.53
N GLY A 5 44.56 -1.47 29.36
CA GLY A 5 43.81 -2.73 29.48
C GLY A 5 42.49 -2.57 30.25
N ILE A 6 42.47 -1.64 31.21
CA ILE A 6 41.28 -1.34 32.03
C ILE A 6 40.25 -0.58 31.19
N ASP A 7 40.71 0.35 30.33
CA ASP A 7 39.84 1.08 29.40
C ASP A 7 39.15 0.15 28.39
N SER A 8 39.88 -0.84 27.84
CA SER A 8 39.29 -1.83 26.92
C SER A 8 38.24 -2.72 27.60
N ILE A 9 38.44 -3.08 28.88
CA ILE A 9 37.47 -3.88 29.63
C ILE A 9 36.23 -3.05 29.96
N LEU A 10 36.38 -1.76 30.28
CA LEU A 10 35.24 -0.86 30.50
C LEU A 10 34.45 -0.62 29.22
N GLN A 11 35.13 -0.52 28.07
CA GLN A 11 34.48 -0.35 26.78
C GLN A 11 33.73 -1.63 26.34
N GLN A 12 34.30 -2.80 26.62
CA GLN A 12 33.63 -4.09 26.41
C GLN A 12 32.41 -4.24 27.32
N LEU A 13 32.50 -3.82 28.59
CA LEU A 13 31.41 -3.89 29.56
C LEU A 13 30.28 -2.90 29.22
N GLN A 14 30.61 -1.72 28.70
CA GLN A 14 29.62 -0.77 28.20
C GLN A 14 28.90 -1.31 26.96
N ALA A 15 29.62 -1.94 26.03
CA ALA A 15 29.02 -2.54 24.83
C ALA A 15 28.08 -3.70 25.17
N THR A 16 28.42 -4.55 26.16
CA THR A 16 27.53 -5.62 26.61
C THR A 16 26.34 -5.07 27.40
N SER A 17 26.50 -3.98 28.16
CA SER A 17 25.38 -3.30 28.83
C SER A 17 24.38 -2.68 27.86
N ALA A 18 24.85 -2.12 26.74
CA ALA A 18 24.00 -1.55 25.70
C ALA A 18 23.14 -2.62 25.02
N LEU A 19 23.70 -3.82 24.78
CA LEU A 19 22.95 -4.96 24.25
C LEU A 19 21.95 -5.55 25.26
N ALA A 20 22.27 -5.52 26.57
CA ALA A 20 21.40 -6.00 27.64
C ALA A 20 20.26 -5.02 28.00
N SER A 21 20.47 -3.71 27.79
CA SER A 21 19.51 -2.65 28.16
C SER A 21 18.27 -2.58 27.26
N GLY A 22 18.13 -3.44 26.25
CA GLY A 22 16.90 -3.53 25.44
C GLY A 22 16.55 -2.26 24.65
N VAL A 23 17.39 -1.22 24.71
CA VAL A 23 17.27 -0.04 23.88
C VAL A 23 17.77 -0.41 22.49
N LYS A 24 16.88 -1.06 21.72
CA LYS A 24 16.90 -0.90 20.28
C LYS A 24 16.95 0.60 20.03
N LYS A 25 18.09 1.07 19.51
CA LYS A 25 18.20 2.36 18.85
C LYS A 25 17.21 2.36 17.68
N SER A 26 15.96 2.68 17.97
CA SER A 26 15.02 3.18 16.98
C SER A 26 15.41 4.63 16.74
N ALA A 27 16.44 4.78 15.90
CA ALA A 27 16.72 6.01 15.21
C ALA A 27 17.08 5.64 13.76
N GLY A 28 16.29 4.72 13.20
CA GLY A 28 15.81 4.94 11.86
C GLY A 28 14.64 5.91 12.00
N THR A 29 14.86 7.19 11.77
CA THR A 29 14.01 7.83 10.77
C THR A 29 14.26 7.03 9.50
N ASP A 30 13.56 5.89 9.40
CA ASP A 30 13.04 5.51 8.11
C ASP A 30 12.22 6.74 7.76
N GLU A 31 12.84 7.62 6.95
CA GLU A 31 12.05 8.39 6.03
C GLU A 31 11.05 7.39 5.52
N VAL A 32 9.79 7.62 5.88
CA VAL A 32 8.68 7.04 5.16
C VAL A 32 8.93 7.54 3.74
N THR A 33 9.74 6.78 3.00
CA THR A 33 9.69 6.63 1.56
C THR A 33 8.33 5.99 1.35
N GLY A 34 7.33 6.83 1.64
CA GLY A 34 5.94 6.48 1.61
C GLY A 34 5.77 6.08 0.19
N VAL A 35 5.44 4.80 -0.01
CA VAL A 35 4.72 4.40 -1.19
C VAL A 35 3.65 5.47 -1.36
N ASP A 36 3.80 6.28 -2.42
CA ASP A 36 3.05 7.52 -2.54
C ASP A 36 1.58 7.11 -2.63
N PHE A 37 0.88 7.20 -1.51
CA PHE A 37 -0.42 6.57 -1.37
C PHE A 37 -1.38 7.16 -2.41
N SER A 38 -1.20 8.45 -2.72
CA SER A 38 -1.85 9.16 -3.81
C SER A 38 -1.60 8.49 -5.18
N GLU A 39 -0.37 8.07 -5.46
CA GLU A 39 -0.03 7.35 -6.69
C GLU A 39 -0.70 5.97 -6.72
N LYS A 40 -0.71 5.21 -5.62
CA LYS A 40 -1.40 3.92 -5.56
C LYS A 40 -2.92 4.05 -5.67
N LEU A 41 -3.50 5.07 -5.06
CA LEU A 41 -4.91 5.40 -5.21
C LEU A 41 -5.22 5.75 -6.67
N LYS A 42 -4.41 6.60 -7.29
CA LYS A 42 -4.55 6.96 -8.70
C LYS A 42 -4.50 5.71 -9.59
N VAL A 43 -3.53 4.81 -9.37
CA VAL A 43 -3.44 3.53 -10.09
C VAL A 43 -4.69 2.67 -9.88
N ALA A 44 -5.24 2.62 -8.67
CA ALA A 44 -6.48 1.89 -8.40
C ALA A 44 -7.70 2.50 -9.12
N VAL A 45 -7.83 3.83 -9.13
CA VAL A 45 -8.87 4.55 -9.90
C VAL A 45 -8.74 4.22 -11.39
N ASP A 46 -7.52 4.34 -11.92
CA ASP A 46 -7.22 4.11 -13.32
C ASP A 46 -7.51 2.65 -13.73
N GLN A 47 -7.24 1.69 -12.84
CA GLN A 47 -7.58 0.27 -13.04
C GLN A 47 -9.08 0.01 -13.09
N VAL A 48 -9.88 0.64 -12.23
CA VAL A 48 -11.35 0.51 -12.27
C VAL A 48 -11.90 1.08 -13.57
N ASN A 49 -11.43 2.25 -13.99
CA ASN A 49 -11.81 2.87 -15.25
C ASN A 49 -11.45 1.97 -16.44
N ALA A 50 -10.25 1.39 -16.43
CA ALA A 50 -9.82 0.45 -17.46
C ALA A 50 -10.70 -0.82 -17.49
N ALA A 51 -11.05 -1.37 -16.32
CA ALA A 51 -11.94 -2.53 -16.22
C ALA A 51 -13.34 -2.22 -16.76
N GLN A 52 -13.89 -1.04 -16.44
CA GLN A 52 -15.19 -0.59 -16.94
C GLN A 52 -15.18 -0.43 -18.47
N LYS A 53 -14.20 0.29 -19.03
CA LYS A 53 -14.05 0.44 -20.49
C LYS A 53 -13.86 -0.90 -21.21
N SER A 54 -13.15 -1.84 -20.58
CA SER A 54 -12.97 -3.17 -21.15
C SER A 54 -14.30 -3.95 -21.18
N ALA A 55 -15.11 -3.84 -20.14
CA ALA A 55 -16.43 -4.47 -20.09
C ALA A 55 -17.37 -3.86 -21.15
N ASP A 56 -17.40 -2.53 -21.26
CA ASP A 56 -18.22 -1.83 -22.26
C ASP A 56 -17.84 -2.25 -23.69
N LYS A 57 -16.53 -2.31 -23.99
CA LYS A 57 -16.03 -2.74 -25.28
C LYS A 57 -16.38 -4.20 -25.61
N LEU A 58 -16.29 -5.10 -24.62
CA LEU A 58 -16.68 -6.50 -24.80
C LEU A 58 -18.20 -6.63 -25.04
N SER A 59 -19.02 -5.84 -24.35
CA SER A 59 -20.46 -5.77 -24.60
C SER A 59 -20.79 -5.25 -26.00
N GLU A 60 -20.12 -4.19 -26.47
CA GLU A 60 -20.30 -3.69 -27.85
C GLU A 60 -19.88 -4.71 -28.90
N GLN A 61 -18.75 -5.40 -28.69
CA GLN A 61 -18.25 -6.43 -29.59
C GLN A 61 -19.18 -7.63 -29.69
N PHE A 62 -19.76 -8.05 -28.55
CA PHE A 62 -20.76 -9.10 -28.48
C PHE A 62 -22.04 -8.73 -29.24
N VAL A 63 -22.57 -7.52 -29.02
CA VAL A 63 -23.79 -7.05 -29.70
C VAL A 63 -23.58 -6.82 -31.20
N SER A 64 -22.36 -6.45 -31.61
CA SER A 64 -22.03 -6.18 -33.00
C SER A 64 -21.76 -7.45 -33.84
N ASP A 65 -21.76 -8.64 -33.23
CA ASP A 65 -21.45 -9.93 -33.88
C ASP A 65 -20.06 -9.94 -34.59
N GLN A 66 -19.18 -9.00 -34.22
CA GLN A 66 -17.88 -8.79 -34.87
C GLN A 66 -16.75 -9.59 -34.20
N SER A 67 -17.04 -10.39 -33.19
CA SER A 67 -16.00 -11.08 -32.41
C SER A 67 -16.54 -12.39 -31.85
N ASN A 68 -15.73 -13.46 -31.90
CA ASN A 68 -15.93 -14.72 -31.16
C ASN A 68 -15.80 -14.51 -29.62
N VAL A 69 -16.38 -13.45 -29.09
CA VAL A 69 -16.41 -13.17 -27.66
C VAL A 69 -17.55 -13.99 -27.09
N ASP A 70 -17.19 -15.05 -26.37
CA ASP A 70 -18.17 -15.88 -25.69
C ASP A 70 -18.88 -15.08 -24.60
N LEU A 71 -20.19 -15.24 -24.49
CA LEU A 71 -21.03 -14.61 -23.45
C LEU A 71 -20.43 -14.80 -22.03
N HIS A 72 -19.77 -15.93 -21.80
CA HIS A 72 -19.08 -16.23 -20.55
C HIS A 72 -17.92 -15.26 -20.25
N GLU A 73 -17.15 -14.83 -21.25
CA GLU A 73 -16.08 -13.83 -21.05
C GLU A 73 -16.64 -12.46 -20.69
N VAL A 74 -17.76 -12.06 -21.32
CA VAL A 74 -18.48 -10.81 -20.99
C VAL A 74 -18.94 -10.85 -19.53
N MET A 75 -19.55 -11.96 -19.11
CA MET A 75 -20.04 -12.14 -17.74
C MET A 75 -18.90 -12.11 -16.71
N ILE A 76 -17.78 -12.77 -16.98
CA ILE A 76 -16.59 -12.73 -16.11
C ILE A 76 -16.04 -11.31 -16.01
N SER A 77 -15.92 -10.61 -17.15
CA SER A 77 -15.44 -9.23 -17.18
C SER A 77 -16.33 -8.31 -16.35
N LEU A 78 -17.66 -8.47 -16.46
CA LEU A 78 -18.63 -7.70 -15.69
C LEU A 78 -18.53 -7.98 -14.18
N GLN A 79 -18.38 -9.24 -13.78
CA GLN A 79 -18.18 -9.62 -12.38
C GLN A 79 -16.87 -9.06 -11.82
N LYS A 80 -15.78 -9.14 -12.59
CA LYS A 80 -14.48 -8.57 -12.21
C LYS A 80 -14.59 -7.07 -12.01
N ALA A 81 -15.23 -6.35 -12.94
CA ALA A 81 -15.47 -4.92 -12.83
C ALA A 81 -16.27 -4.57 -11.57
N ASN A 82 -17.32 -5.34 -11.25
CA ASN A 82 -18.14 -5.12 -10.06
C ASN A 82 -17.33 -5.32 -8.76
N VAL A 83 -16.57 -6.41 -8.64
CA VAL A 83 -15.72 -6.69 -7.46
C VAL A 83 -14.62 -5.62 -7.30
N SER A 84 -13.98 -5.21 -8.40
CA SER A 84 -13.00 -4.13 -8.40
C SER A 84 -13.63 -2.80 -7.95
N PHE A 85 -14.83 -2.49 -8.41
CA PHE A 85 -15.56 -1.29 -8.00
C PHE A 85 -15.93 -1.32 -6.51
N GLN A 86 -16.41 -2.45 -5.99
CA GLN A 86 -16.71 -2.58 -4.55
C GLN A 86 -15.46 -2.35 -3.69
N SER A 87 -14.33 -2.90 -4.11
CA SER A 87 -13.03 -2.70 -3.46
C SER A 87 -12.64 -1.22 -3.48
N MET A 88 -12.83 -0.54 -4.61
CA MET A 88 -12.59 0.90 -4.78
C MET A 88 -13.39 1.76 -3.81
N VAL A 89 -14.67 1.44 -3.61
CA VAL A 89 -15.53 2.15 -2.65
C VAL A 89 -14.98 2.03 -1.23
N GLN A 90 -14.47 0.85 -0.84
CA GLN A 90 -13.84 0.69 0.47
C GLN A 90 -12.56 1.52 0.61
N VAL A 91 -11.72 1.57 -0.42
CA VAL A 91 -10.53 2.43 -0.43
C VAL A 91 -10.92 3.90 -0.32
N ARG A 92 -11.91 4.37 -1.09
CA ARG A 92 -12.44 5.72 -0.99
C ARG A 92 -12.92 6.03 0.43
N ASN A 93 -13.68 5.13 1.04
CA ASN A 93 -14.21 5.35 2.39
C ASN A 93 -13.08 5.43 3.42
N LYS A 94 -12.11 4.52 3.38
CA LYS A 94 -10.92 4.55 4.25
C LYS A 94 -10.13 5.84 4.09
N LEU A 95 -10.06 6.38 2.89
CA LEU A 95 -9.38 7.64 2.62
C LEU A 95 -10.07 8.86 3.18
N VAL A 96 -11.39 8.93 3.02
CA VAL A 96 -12.20 9.99 3.63
C VAL A 96 -12.04 9.95 5.14
N THR A 97 -12.07 8.75 5.74
CA THR A 97 -11.82 8.56 7.17
C THR A 97 -10.41 9.00 7.56
N ALA A 98 -9.37 8.62 6.82
CA ALA A 98 -8.00 9.02 7.12
C ALA A 98 -7.80 10.55 7.03
N TYR A 99 -8.42 11.21 6.05
CA TYR A 99 -8.40 12.67 5.94
C TYR A 99 -9.15 13.33 7.11
N GLN A 100 -10.31 12.80 7.49
CA GLN A 100 -11.05 13.25 8.67
C GLN A 100 -10.24 13.04 9.96
N GLU A 101 -9.51 11.92 10.09
CA GLU A 101 -8.68 11.61 11.24
C GLU A 101 -7.48 12.57 11.34
N ILE A 102 -6.82 12.90 10.24
CA ILE A 102 -5.76 13.94 10.20
C ILE A 102 -6.31 15.31 10.58
N MET A 103 -7.52 15.69 10.13
CA MET A 103 -8.15 16.96 10.54
C MET A 103 -8.56 16.97 12.01
N ASN A 104 -8.94 15.82 12.56
CA ASN A 104 -9.36 15.67 13.95
C ASN A 104 -8.18 15.43 14.92
N MET A 105 -7.01 15.05 14.40
CA MET A 105 -5.73 15.16 15.10
C MET A 105 -5.39 16.64 15.22
N GLN A 106 -5.84 17.26 16.31
CA GLN A 106 -5.67 18.68 16.57
C GLN A 106 -4.20 19.09 16.76
N VAL A 107 -3.98 20.34 16.35
CA VAL A 107 -3.10 21.36 16.95
C VAL A 107 -2.98 21.27 18.48
#